data_AF-E9E9C4-F1
#
_entry.id   AF-E9E9C4-F1
#
_cell.length_a   1.000
_cell.length_b   1.000
_cell.length_c   1.000
_cell.angle_alpha   90.00
_cell.angle_beta   90.00
_cell.angle_gamma   90.00
#
_symmetry.space_group_name_H-M   'P 1'
#
loop_
_entity.id
_entity.type
_entity.pdbx_description
1 polymer ?
#
loop_
_entity_poly.entity_id
_entity_poly.type
_entity_poly.pdbx_seq_one_letter_code
_entity_poly.pdbx_strand_id
1 'polypeptide(L)'
;MERRAQAAESLATGAAGKDALNNAIKAAELYMRAAGEAGSQPDAVRFRRKCREMITYAEKLKAALGGGAKPAELPATRPSLSESTSASILRLGSKLHGNDFPIWQEGPGIDEFELLPGQDPFTEDIDLENIWERIQAAHKSGDVVITLGTGRISAEEEEVMGLIGEHDYAVENLDTSGSSRRLLIKNPWCDAPSMTALGWLGSASSTLIKPPNTGLSTERLAHDPNSSSRLWVAFEDVAQHFESMYLNWNPALFACRKDHHFSWELPAKVYGASLSRNPQFSVTSPSAGTIWVLVSRHFVDAELDIARERRDSMAAAARQLGFMSISVFENDGKKLQICGGEIYRGPPLEVGEALESMSHFTEQLGAWTRRTAGGNASCGTFFQNPQYRLSVKSSSPLSILLCADANDIHVHVDLIWAQGRRVTAVRVKDLVASSGEYRRGCAVADIAMLEPGVYTLVCSTFEASQLGNFSVRVASMVPTTIAPIPADGAGSLLTKLPHVHLAEGDERFRLPVNVSWLTRASVSLHSSATSQLGSKMQPPSSQMVRVSVVHGWGPEQVTIAVSGDNEFQDPRSTIRTPQFDMEPKRIRKDGLWMLIESIGSHGVALTIDGEILSDSPVRIGSWESV
;
A
#
# COMPACT_ATOMS: atom_id res chain seq x y z
N MET A 1 -28.13 50.00 -21.71
CA MET A 1 -27.32 49.75 -20.49
C MET A 1 -26.06 50.63 -20.37
N GLU A 2 -25.17 50.67 -21.38
CA GLU A 2 -23.84 51.32 -21.40
C GLU A 2 -23.58 52.51 -20.44
N ARG A 3 -24.36 53.60 -20.46
CA ARG A 3 -24.13 54.77 -19.59
C ARG A 3 -24.08 54.44 -18.08
N ARG A 4 -24.78 53.40 -17.63
CA ARG A 4 -24.72 52.92 -16.24
C ARG A 4 -23.43 52.16 -15.93
N ALA A 5 -22.90 51.40 -16.91
CA ALA A 5 -21.61 50.72 -16.79
C ALA A 5 -20.46 51.74 -16.75
N GLN A 6 -20.47 52.75 -17.63
CA GLN A 6 -19.51 53.85 -17.65
C GLN A 6 -19.53 54.68 -16.34
N ALA A 7 -20.70 54.90 -15.75
CA ALA A 7 -20.81 55.55 -14.44
C ALA A 7 -20.21 54.69 -13.31
N ALA A 8 -20.45 53.37 -13.31
CA ALA A 8 -19.85 52.45 -12.35
C ALA A 8 -18.33 52.30 -12.52
N GLU A 9 -17.83 52.30 -13.76
CA GLU A 9 -16.41 52.33 -14.11
C GLU A 9 -15.73 53.60 -13.58
N SER A 10 -16.33 54.77 -13.81
CA SER A 10 -15.85 56.05 -13.26
C SER A 10 -15.79 56.03 -11.73
N LEU A 11 -16.85 55.55 -11.06
CA LEU A 11 -16.87 55.38 -9.60
C LEU A 11 -15.82 54.37 -9.11
N ALA A 12 -15.55 53.30 -9.85
CA ALA A 12 -14.50 52.34 -9.52
C ALA A 12 -13.10 52.98 -9.57
N THR A 13 -12.85 53.85 -10.54
CA THR A 13 -11.57 54.59 -10.66
C THR A 13 -11.43 55.78 -9.69
N GLY A 14 -12.54 56.32 -9.17
CA GLY A 14 -12.55 57.44 -8.24
C GLY A 14 -12.63 57.06 -6.75
N ALA A 15 -12.99 55.83 -6.44
CA ALA A 15 -13.05 55.30 -5.08
C ALA A 15 -11.73 54.60 -4.67
N ALA A 16 -11.63 54.20 -3.40
CA ALA A 16 -10.50 53.42 -2.88
C ALA A 16 -10.97 52.16 -2.15
N GLY A 17 -10.09 51.17 -2.03
CA GLY A 17 -10.33 49.96 -1.24
C GLY A 17 -11.58 49.17 -1.68
N LYS A 18 -12.39 48.76 -0.70
CA LYS A 18 -13.53 47.84 -0.93
C LYS A 18 -14.63 48.45 -1.80
N ASP A 19 -14.80 49.77 -1.77
CA ASP A 19 -15.80 50.45 -2.60
C ASP A 19 -15.35 50.60 -4.06
N ALA A 20 -14.05 50.73 -4.32
CA ALA A 20 -13.51 50.61 -5.68
C ALA A 20 -13.76 49.19 -6.23
N LEU A 21 -13.50 48.15 -5.43
CA LEU A 21 -13.73 46.75 -5.81
C LEU A 21 -15.22 46.48 -6.13
N ASN A 22 -16.12 46.92 -5.25
CA ASN A 22 -17.57 46.75 -5.43
C ASN A 22 -18.07 47.44 -6.71
N ASN A 23 -17.59 48.66 -7.00
CA ASN A 23 -17.97 49.37 -8.23
C ASN A 23 -17.33 48.74 -9.49
N ALA A 24 -16.12 48.19 -9.40
CA ALA A 24 -15.47 47.49 -10.51
C ALA A 24 -16.24 46.23 -10.92
N ILE A 25 -16.65 45.39 -9.96
CA ILE A 25 -17.49 44.21 -10.19
C ILE A 25 -18.83 44.63 -10.83
N LYS A 26 -19.49 45.65 -10.28
CA LYS A 26 -20.76 46.17 -10.79
C LYS A 26 -20.64 46.76 -12.21
N ALA A 27 -19.50 47.35 -12.56
CA ALA A 27 -19.22 47.78 -13.92
C ALA A 27 -19.07 46.58 -14.88
N ALA A 28 -18.35 45.54 -14.47
CA ALA A 28 -18.19 44.31 -15.24
C ALA A 28 -19.54 43.62 -15.53
N GLU A 29 -20.41 43.48 -14.51
CA GLU A 29 -21.77 42.94 -14.66
C GLU A 29 -22.61 43.76 -15.66
N LEU A 30 -22.58 45.09 -15.54
CA LEU A 30 -23.36 45.98 -16.42
C LEU A 30 -22.84 45.96 -17.87
N TYR A 31 -21.53 45.81 -18.08
CA TYR A 31 -20.97 45.57 -19.41
C TYR A 31 -21.29 44.17 -19.95
N MET A 32 -21.32 43.14 -19.09
CA MET A 32 -21.71 41.78 -19.49
C MET A 32 -23.16 41.73 -19.98
N ARG A 33 -24.10 42.33 -19.24
CA ARG A 33 -25.51 42.44 -19.66
C ARG A 33 -25.66 43.31 -20.92
N ALA A 34 -24.95 44.44 -20.98
CA ALA A 34 -24.93 45.28 -22.19
C ALA A 34 -24.42 44.53 -23.45
N ALA A 35 -23.54 43.55 -23.29
CA ALA A 35 -23.06 42.70 -24.39
C ALA A 35 -24.05 41.62 -24.85
N GLY A 36 -24.99 41.20 -23.97
CA GLY A 36 -26.10 40.31 -24.34
C GLY A 36 -27.26 41.05 -24.99
N GLU A 37 -27.52 42.29 -24.55
CA GLU A 37 -28.55 43.20 -25.08
C GLU A 37 -28.09 43.99 -26.33
N ALA A 38 -26.88 43.75 -26.84
CA ALA A 38 -26.28 44.57 -27.90
C ALA A 38 -26.88 44.29 -29.28
N GLY A 39 -27.66 45.24 -29.81
CA GLY A 39 -28.23 45.19 -31.16
C GLY A 39 -27.23 45.28 -32.32
N SER A 40 -25.92 45.31 -32.06
CA SER A 40 -24.87 45.23 -33.08
C SER A 40 -23.70 44.35 -32.60
N GLN A 41 -23.14 43.55 -33.50
CA GLN A 41 -22.00 42.68 -33.21
C GLN A 41 -20.73 43.48 -32.82
N PRO A 42 -20.40 44.63 -33.44
CA PRO A 42 -19.30 45.49 -32.98
C PRO A 42 -19.48 46.02 -31.55
N ASP A 43 -20.71 46.40 -31.16
CA ASP A 43 -20.99 46.85 -29.79
C ASP A 43 -20.88 45.70 -28.78
N ALA A 44 -21.39 44.51 -29.13
CA ALA A 44 -21.25 43.31 -28.30
C ALA A 44 -19.76 42.99 -28.03
N VAL A 45 -18.90 43.11 -29.04
CA VAL A 45 -17.44 42.93 -28.88
C VAL A 45 -16.83 44.06 -28.03
N ARG A 46 -17.22 45.33 -28.22
CA ARG A 46 -16.77 46.45 -27.39
C ARG A 46 -17.10 46.23 -25.92
N PHE A 47 -18.33 45.78 -25.61
CA PHE A 47 -18.78 45.53 -24.24
C PHE A 47 -18.13 44.30 -23.61
N ARG A 48 -17.91 43.21 -24.36
CA ARG A 48 -17.15 42.03 -23.86
C ARG A 48 -15.70 42.41 -23.51
N ARG A 49 -15.06 43.27 -24.31
CA ARG A 49 -13.72 43.79 -23.98
C ARG A 49 -13.75 44.63 -22.70
N LYS A 50 -14.68 45.58 -22.58
CA LYS A 50 -14.83 46.41 -21.37
C LYS A 50 -15.17 45.62 -20.11
N CYS A 51 -15.99 44.57 -20.22
CA CYS A 51 -16.26 43.64 -19.12
C CYS A 51 -14.96 43.00 -18.61
N ARG A 52 -14.13 42.46 -19.53
CA ARG A 52 -12.84 41.83 -19.19
C ARG A 52 -11.85 42.82 -18.56
N GLU A 53 -11.75 44.04 -19.09
CA GLU A 53 -10.95 45.13 -18.50
C GLU A 53 -11.32 45.39 -17.03
N MET A 54 -12.63 45.41 -16.70
CA MET A 54 -13.10 45.64 -15.33
C MET A 54 -12.91 44.44 -14.39
N ILE A 55 -12.95 43.20 -14.88
CA ILE A 55 -12.64 41.99 -14.09
C ILE A 55 -11.17 42.03 -13.64
N THR A 56 -10.23 42.25 -14.57
CA THR A 56 -8.80 42.34 -14.25
C THR A 56 -8.47 43.53 -13.34
N TYR A 57 -9.27 44.60 -13.36
CA TYR A 57 -9.15 45.70 -12.40
C TYR A 57 -9.66 45.32 -11.00
N ALA A 58 -10.79 44.61 -10.91
CA ALA A 58 -11.32 44.09 -9.67
C ALA A 58 -10.36 43.09 -8.99
N GLU A 59 -9.71 42.21 -9.74
CA GLU A 59 -8.71 41.26 -9.21
C GLU A 59 -7.52 41.98 -8.56
N LYS A 60 -6.99 43.03 -9.19
CA LYS A 60 -5.90 43.85 -8.63
C LYS A 60 -6.32 44.57 -7.34
N LEU A 61 -7.55 45.08 -7.27
CA LEU A 61 -8.11 45.67 -6.06
C LEU A 61 -8.33 44.62 -4.95
N LYS A 62 -8.78 43.42 -5.30
CA LYS A 62 -8.96 42.29 -4.37
C LYS A 62 -7.62 41.84 -3.77
N ALA A 63 -6.56 41.77 -4.57
CA ALA A 63 -5.20 41.47 -4.10
C ALA A 63 -4.68 42.55 -3.14
N ALA A 64 -4.85 43.84 -3.48
CA ALA A 64 -4.46 44.96 -2.61
C ALA A 64 -5.22 44.99 -1.26
N LEU A 65 -6.45 44.46 -1.22
CA LEU A 65 -7.26 44.33 0.00
C LEU A 65 -6.92 43.10 0.86
N GLY A 66 -6.22 42.10 0.33
CA GLY A 66 -5.89 40.86 1.05
C GLY A 66 -4.63 40.93 1.93
N GLY A 67 -3.82 41.97 1.78
CA GLY A 67 -2.49 42.06 2.40
C GLY A 67 -2.48 42.48 3.87
N GLY A 68 -2.97 41.65 4.80
CA GLY A 68 -2.85 41.99 6.23
C GLY A 68 -3.58 41.15 7.28
N ALA A 69 -3.45 39.81 7.28
CA ALA A 69 -3.91 38.99 8.41
C ALA A 69 -2.94 37.85 8.74
N LYS A 70 -2.33 37.88 9.93
CA LYS A 70 -1.72 36.67 10.52
C LYS A 70 -2.83 35.83 11.17
N PRO A 71 -2.85 34.50 11.03
CA PRO A 71 -3.76 33.65 11.80
C PRO A 71 -3.53 33.82 13.30
N ALA A 72 -4.62 33.92 14.06
CA ALA A 72 -4.59 33.85 15.52
C ALA A 72 -4.69 32.38 15.97
N GLU A 73 -4.05 32.05 17.09
CA GLU A 73 -4.11 30.70 17.65
C GLU A 73 -5.50 30.38 18.20
N LEU A 74 -6.01 29.19 17.87
CA LEU A 74 -7.14 28.55 18.55
C LEU A 74 -6.62 27.31 19.30
N PRO A 75 -7.17 26.98 20.48
CA PRO A 75 -6.56 26.02 21.40
C PRO A 75 -6.52 24.60 20.82
N ALA A 76 -5.35 23.97 20.93
CA ALA A 76 -5.08 22.66 20.31
C ALA A 76 -5.60 21.48 21.16
N THR A 77 -6.64 20.79 20.67
CA THR A 77 -7.07 19.48 21.18
C THR A 77 -7.53 18.51 20.09
N ARG A 78 -6.80 18.47 18.97
CA ARG A 78 -6.72 17.29 18.08
C ARG A 78 -5.25 17.01 17.77
N PRO A 79 -4.80 15.73 17.76
CA PRO A 79 -3.46 15.40 17.31
C PRO A 79 -3.34 15.69 15.81
N SER A 80 -2.42 16.57 15.44
CA SER A 80 -2.07 16.80 14.04
C SER A 80 -1.36 15.56 13.48
N LEU A 81 -1.91 14.97 12.43
CA LEU A 81 -1.13 14.10 11.55
C LEU A 81 0.00 14.94 10.94
N SER A 82 1.20 14.38 10.87
CA SER A 82 2.32 15.04 10.20
C SER A 82 1.98 15.31 8.74
N GLU A 83 2.45 16.43 8.22
CA GLU A 83 2.17 16.94 6.86
C GLU A 83 2.52 15.90 5.76
N SER A 84 3.59 15.13 5.99
CA SER A 84 4.00 13.97 5.20
C SER A 84 2.95 12.84 5.13
N THR A 85 2.16 12.63 6.18
CA THR A 85 1.13 11.58 6.26
C THR A 85 -0.08 11.95 5.43
N SER A 86 -0.53 13.20 5.51
CA SER A 86 -1.64 13.73 4.69
C SER A 86 -1.27 13.68 3.20
N ALA A 87 -0.06 14.13 2.84
CA ALA A 87 0.44 14.04 1.47
C ALA A 87 0.57 12.58 0.98
N SER A 88 1.02 11.66 1.83
CA SER A 88 1.10 10.22 1.49
C SER A 88 -0.27 9.59 1.26
N ILE A 89 -1.30 9.95 2.04
CA ILE A 89 -2.67 9.43 1.86
C ILE A 89 -3.27 9.95 0.53
N LEU A 90 -3.12 11.24 0.25
CA LEU A 90 -3.56 11.81 -1.03
C LEU A 90 -2.83 11.19 -2.23
N ARG A 91 -1.53 10.88 -2.09
CA ARG A 91 -0.70 10.21 -3.11
C ARG A 91 -0.91 8.68 -3.20
N LEU A 92 -1.70 8.10 -2.30
CA LEU A 92 -2.23 6.74 -2.44
C LEU A 92 -3.60 6.75 -3.12
N GLY A 93 -4.40 7.80 -2.89
CA GLY A 93 -5.65 8.05 -3.63
C GLY A 93 -5.43 8.56 -5.07
N SER A 94 -4.26 9.13 -5.38
CA SER A 94 -3.93 9.66 -6.72
C SER A 94 -3.82 8.60 -7.81
N LYS A 95 -3.63 7.33 -7.44
CA LYS A 95 -3.31 6.27 -8.41
C LYS A 95 -4.51 5.39 -8.72
N LEU A 96 -5.15 5.66 -9.85
CA LEU A 96 -6.40 5.04 -10.31
C LEU A 96 -6.15 4.28 -11.62
N HIS A 97 -6.48 2.99 -11.63
CA HIS A 97 -6.35 2.11 -12.82
C HIS A 97 -4.94 2.09 -13.45
N GLY A 98 -3.90 2.33 -12.66
CA GLY A 98 -2.50 2.39 -13.11
C GLY A 98 -1.99 3.82 -13.37
N ASN A 99 -2.88 4.73 -13.75
CA ASN A 99 -2.60 6.14 -14.00
C ASN A 99 -2.39 6.91 -12.68
N ASP A 100 -1.48 7.88 -12.68
CA ASP A 100 -1.14 8.71 -11.50
C ASP A 100 -1.64 10.14 -11.75
N PHE A 101 -2.74 10.51 -11.10
CA PHE A 101 -3.40 11.80 -11.26
C PHE A 101 -2.79 12.81 -10.28
N PRO A 102 -2.10 13.88 -10.74
CA PRO A 102 -1.40 14.79 -9.85
C PRO A 102 -2.34 15.42 -8.81
N ILE A 103 -1.85 15.61 -7.58
CA ILE A 103 -2.62 16.23 -6.50
C ILE A 103 -2.76 17.72 -6.82
N TRP A 104 -3.89 18.09 -7.44
CA TRP A 104 -4.26 19.46 -7.78
C TRP A 104 -4.18 20.38 -6.55
N GLN A 105 -3.22 21.31 -6.56
CA GLN A 105 -3.12 22.37 -5.54
C GLN A 105 -3.90 23.63 -5.95
N GLU A 106 -4.03 23.85 -7.25
CA GLU A 106 -4.96 24.79 -7.88
C GLU A 106 -5.72 24.01 -8.99
N GLY A 107 -6.80 24.57 -9.54
CA GLY A 107 -7.54 23.93 -10.63
C GLY A 107 -6.70 23.87 -11.91
N PRO A 108 -6.74 22.76 -12.68
CA PRO A 108 -5.94 22.60 -13.89
C PRO A 108 -6.22 23.68 -14.94
N GLY A 109 -5.20 24.06 -15.68
CA GLY A 109 -5.32 24.97 -16.83
C GLY A 109 -6.05 24.29 -17.99
N ILE A 110 -6.71 25.06 -18.86
CA ILE A 110 -7.25 24.52 -20.12
C ILE A 110 -6.10 23.98 -20.97
N ASP A 111 -4.98 24.70 -20.95
CA ASP A 111 -3.66 24.41 -21.49
C ASP A 111 -3.14 22.99 -21.17
N GLU A 112 -3.58 22.40 -20.05
CA GLU A 112 -3.15 21.08 -19.56
C GLU A 112 -3.93 19.92 -20.19
N PHE A 113 -5.08 20.22 -20.79
CA PHE A 113 -5.88 19.29 -21.59
C PHE A 113 -5.67 19.48 -23.11
N GLU A 114 -4.85 20.46 -23.53
CA GLU A 114 -4.48 20.64 -24.94
C GLU A 114 -3.37 19.64 -25.33
N LEU A 115 -3.62 18.84 -26.37
CA LEU A 115 -2.68 17.84 -26.87
C LEU A 115 -1.43 18.50 -27.45
N LEU A 116 -0.25 18.13 -26.96
CA LEU A 116 1.02 18.60 -27.53
C LEU A 116 1.19 18.09 -28.97
N PRO A 117 1.86 18.84 -29.87
CA PRO A 117 1.98 18.49 -31.27
C PRO A 117 2.61 17.10 -31.49
N GLY A 118 1.79 16.14 -31.92
CA GLY A 118 2.20 14.75 -32.17
C GLY A 118 1.92 13.76 -31.03
N GLN A 119 1.16 14.14 -30.00
CA GLN A 119 0.55 13.18 -29.08
C GLN A 119 -0.81 12.71 -29.60
N ASP A 120 -1.11 11.42 -29.39
CA ASP A 120 -2.44 10.86 -29.61
C ASP A 120 -3.46 11.40 -28.59
N PRO A 121 -4.76 11.44 -28.91
CA PRO A 121 -5.79 11.86 -27.97
C PRO A 121 -5.81 11.02 -26.69
N PHE A 122 -6.21 11.63 -25.57
CA PHE A 122 -6.52 10.89 -24.35
C PHE A 122 -7.71 9.95 -24.61
N THR A 123 -7.44 8.65 -24.71
CA THR A 123 -8.44 7.60 -24.86
C THR A 123 -8.64 6.84 -23.56
N GLU A 124 -9.88 6.61 -23.16
CA GLU A 124 -10.21 5.62 -22.14
C GLU A 124 -10.05 4.21 -22.72
N ASP A 125 -9.54 3.25 -21.95
CA ASP A 125 -9.50 1.81 -22.31
C ASP A 125 -10.90 1.16 -22.35
N ILE A 126 -11.97 1.96 -22.31
CA ILE A 126 -13.36 1.54 -22.18
C ILE A 126 -14.09 1.87 -23.48
N ASP A 127 -14.41 0.83 -24.26
CA ASP A 127 -15.28 0.93 -25.44
C ASP A 127 -16.74 1.13 -25.01
N LEU A 128 -17.06 2.37 -24.64
CA LEU A 128 -18.38 2.79 -24.16
C LEU A 128 -19.49 2.51 -25.18
N GLU A 129 -19.20 2.53 -26.48
CA GLU A 129 -20.22 2.33 -27.51
C GLU A 129 -20.58 0.85 -27.64
N ASN A 130 -19.60 -0.06 -27.62
CA ASN A 130 -19.81 -1.51 -27.59
C ASN A 130 -20.50 -1.96 -26.29
N ILE A 131 -20.13 -1.37 -25.15
CA ILE A 131 -20.83 -1.57 -23.87
C ILE A 131 -22.29 -1.12 -23.98
N TRP A 132 -22.54 0.06 -24.58
CA TRP A 132 -23.89 0.59 -24.77
C TRP A 132 -24.72 -0.24 -25.76
N GLU A 133 -24.18 -0.64 -26.91
CA GLU A 133 -24.83 -1.54 -27.87
C GLU A 133 -25.22 -2.86 -27.19
N ARG A 134 -24.32 -3.44 -26.39
CA ARG A 134 -24.60 -4.67 -25.62
C ARG A 134 -25.72 -4.49 -24.61
N ILE A 135 -25.74 -3.39 -23.85
CA ILE A 135 -26.82 -3.07 -22.91
C ILE A 135 -28.14 -2.87 -23.68
N GLN A 136 -28.11 -2.15 -24.80
CA GLN A 136 -29.30 -1.88 -25.62
C GLN A 136 -29.87 -3.15 -26.24
N ALA A 137 -29.02 -4.06 -26.73
CA ALA A 137 -29.42 -5.34 -27.28
C ALA A 137 -30.08 -6.23 -26.21
N ALA A 138 -29.48 -6.33 -25.02
CA ALA A 138 -30.03 -7.11 -23.91
C ALA A 138 -31.35 -6.53 -23.35
N HIS A 139 -31.50 -5.20 -23.32
CA HIS A 139 -32.77 -4.57 -22.92
C HIS A 139 -33.87 -4.87 -23.94
N LYS A 140 -33.55 -4.76 -25.23
CA LYS A 140 -34.47 -5.07 -26.34
C LYS A 140 -34.88 -6.54 -26.43
N SER A 141 -34.06 -7.49 -25.96
CA SER A 141 -34.44 -8.91 -25.86
C SER A 141 -35.20 -9.26 -24.57
N GLY A 142 -35.26 -8.35 -23.59
CA GLY A 142 -35.82 -8.62 -22.26
C GLY A 142 -34.85 -9.32 -21.30
N ASP A 143 -33.57 -9.39 -21.65
CA ASP A 143 -32.51 -10.06 -20.89
C ASP A 143 -31.80 -9.18 -19.85
N VAL A 144 -32.08 -7.88 -19.80
CA VAL A 144 -31.70 -7.00 -18.69
C VAL A 144 -32.79 -5.97 -18.39
N VAL A 145 -33.15 -5.84 -17.12
CA VAL A 145 -34.00 -4.75 -16.62
C VAL A 145 -33.12 -3.68 -15.99
N ILE A 146 -33.31 -2.42 -16.41
CA ILE A 146 -32.47 -1.30 -15.99
C ILE A 146 -33.26 -0.38 -15.08
N THR A 147 -32.68 -0.03 -13.93
CA THR A 147 -33.20 1.00 -13.03
C THR A 147 -32.11 2.03 -12.70
N LEU A 148 -32.51 3.25 -12.36
CA LEU A 148 -31.63 4.34 -11.97
C LEU A 148 -32.02 4.83 -10.58
N GLY A 149 -31.07 4.86 -9.64
CA GLY A 149 -31.29 5.37 -8.29
C GLY A 149 -30.70 6.77 -8.11
N THR A 150 -31.49 7.71 -7.62
CA THR A 150 -31.02 9.06 -7.25
C THR A 150 -30.33 9.05 -5.88
N GLY A 151 -29.30 9.89 -5.74
CA GLY A 151 -28.73 10.21 -4.43
C GLY A 151 -29.60 11.22 -3.67
N ARG A 152 -29.04 11.88 -2.66
CA ARG A 152 -29.70 13.04 -2.03
C ARG A 152 -29.75 14.22 -2.99
N ILE A 153 -30.97 14.67 -3.31
CA ILE A 153 -31.27 15.87 -4.10
C ILE A 153 -31.84 16.92 -3.14
N SER A 154 -31.52 18.21 -3.31
CA SER A 154 -32.12 19.28 -2.51
C SER A 154 -33.54 19.61 -2.98
N ALA A 155 -34.41 20.12 -2.10
CA ALA A 155 -35.81 20.41 -2.46
C ALA A 155 -35.92 21.42 -3.63
N GLU A 156 -34.97 22.36 -3.72
CA GLU A 156 -34.84 23.29 -4.83
C GLU A 156 -34.45 22.59 -6.15
N GLU A 157 -33.61 21.55 -6.11
CA GLU A 157 -33.26 20.74 -7.28
C GLU A 157 -34.38 19.77 -7.67
N GLU A 158 -35.13 19.21 -6.70
CA GLU A 158 -36.31 18.38 -6.96
C GLU A 158 -37.39 19.19 -7.73
N GLU A 159 -37.69 20.42 -7.27
CA GLU A 159 -38.65 21.32 -7.92
C GLU A 159 -38.23 21.69 -9.36
N VAL A 160 -36.93 21.93 -9.58
CA VAL A 160 -36.39 22.33 -10.90
C VAL A 160 -36.31 21.16 -11.89
N MET A 161 -35.82 19.99 -11.44
CA MET A 161 -35.53 18.84 -12.32
C MET A 161 -36.71 17.89 -12.48
N GLY A 162 -37.67 17.90 -11.55
CA GLY A 162 -38.74 16.89 -11.44
C GLY A 162 -38.24 15.52 -10.97
N LEU A 163 -36.99 15.43 -10.50
CA LEU A 163 -36.45 14.24 -9.85
C LEU A 163 -36.78 14.26 -8.36
N ILE A 164 -36.80 13.09 -7.75
CA ILE A 164 -36.99 12.88 -6.31
C ILE A 164 -35.70 12.25 -5.77
N GLY A 165 -35.19 12.74 -4.65
CA GLY A 165 -33.98 12.21 -4.01
C GLY A 165 -34.21 10.88 -3.28
N GLU A 166 -33.15 10.09 -3.13
CA GLU A 166 -33.15 8.77 -2.48
C GLU A 166 -34.24 7.82 -3.05
N HIS A 167 -34.48 7.85 -4.37
CA HIS A 167 -35.60 7.17 -5.06
C HIS A 167 -35.19 6.44 -6.36
N ASP A 168 -35.91 5.38 -6.71
CA ASP A 168 -35.64 4.51 -7.86
C ASP A 168 -36.58 4.77 -9.05
N TYR A 169 -35.98 4.87 -10.24
CA TYR A 169 -36.65 5.06 -11.54
C TYR A 169 -36.45 3.84 -12.44
N ALA A 170 -37.51 3.43 -13.16
CA ALA A 170 -37.44 2.33 -14.13
C ALA A 170 -37.13 2.85 -15.54
N VAL A 171 -36.27 2.14 -16.30
CA VAL A 171 -35.97 2.48 -17.70
C VAL A 171 -36.82 1.62 -18.63
N GLU A 172 -37.88 2.22 -19.21
CA GLU A 172 -38.80 1.53 -20.12
C GLU A 172 -38.24 1.40 -21.55
N ASN A 173 -37.29 2.23 -21.97
CA ASN A 173 -36.73 2.18 -23.34
C ASN A 173 -35.34 2.85 -23.46
N LEU A 174 -34.60 2.51 -24.52
CA LEU A 174 -33.27 3.01 -24.84
C LEU A 174 -33.18 3.43 -26.31
N ASP A 175 -32.70 4.64 -26.57
CA ASP A 175 -32.55 5.21 -27.92
C ASP A 175 -31.09 5.57 -28.24
N THR A 176 -30.75 5.48 -29.53
CA THR A 176 -29.44 5.80 -30.13
C THR A 176 -29.58 6.67 -31.39
N SER A 177 -30.76 7.27 -31.63
CA SER A 177 -31.02 8.04 -32.84
C SER A 177 -30.21 9.35 -32.87
N GLY A 178 -29.21 9.39 -33.77
CA GLY A 178 -28.44 10.59 -34.07
C GLY A 178 -27.33 10.94 -33.08
N SER A 179 -26.35 10.05 -32.91
CA SER A 179 -25.13 10.27 -32.10
C SER A 179 -25.33 10.64 -30.62
N SER A 180 -26.56 10.46 -30.10
CA SER A 180 -26.93 10.71 -28.71
C SER A 180 -27.57 9.43 -28.15
N ARG A 181 -27.18 9.08 -26.93
CA ARG A 181 -27.67 7.92 -26.18
C ARG A 181 -28.70 8.42 -25.18
N ARG A 182 -29.91 7.87 -25.20
CA ARG A 182 -31.04 8.38 -24.38
C ARG A 182 -31.81 7.26 -23.70
N LEU A 183 -32.30 7.53 -22.49
CA LEU A 183 -33.03 6.61 -21.64
C LEU A 183 -34.44 7.16 -21.40
N LEU A 184 -35.47 6.33 -21.63
CA LEU A 184 -36.84 6.65 -21.22
C LEU A 184 -37.03 6.20 -19.78
N ILE A 185 -36.84 7.11 -18.85
CA ILE A 185 -37.03 6.88 -17.42
C ILE A 185 -38.50 7.03 -17.04
N LYS A 186 -38.89 6.37 -15.95
CA LYS A 186 -40.24 6.43 -15.39
C LYS A 186 -40.22 6.39 -13.87
N ASN A 187 -40.97 7.30 -13.24
CA ASN A 187 -41.25 7.24 -11.82
C ASN A 187 -42.30 6.13 -11.55
N PRO A 188 -42.05 5.17 -10.64
CA PRO A 188 -43.00 4.11 -10.31
C PRO A 188 -44.20 4.55 -9.46
N TRP A 189 -44.19 5.75 -8.85
CA TRP A 189 -45.30 6.23 -8.03
C TRP A 189 -46.48 6.74 -8.88
N CYS A 190 -47.70 6.29 -8.53
CA CYS A 190 -48.93 6.65 -9.26
C CYS A 190 -49.27 8.15 -9.16
N ASP A 191 -49.05 8.74 -7.99
CA ASP A 191 -49.37 10.14 -7.67
C ASP A 191 -48.11 11.05 -7.69
N ALA A 192 -47.12 10.69 -8.51
CA ALA A 192 -45.87 11.43 -8.63
C ALA A 192 -46.06 12.88 -9.11
N PRO A 193 -45.20 13.83 -8.68
CA PRO A 193 -45.01 15.08 -9.39
C PRO A 193 -44.72 14.84 -10.88
N SER A 194 -45.23 15.71 -11.75
CA SER A 194 -44.96 15.62 -13.18
C SER A 194 -43.48 15.92 -13.45
N MET A 195 -42.80 15.04 -14.18
CA MET A 195 -41.39 15.18 -14.55
C MET A 195 -41.17 16.47 -15.35
N THR A 196 -40.61 17.52 -14.72
CA THR A 196 -40.55 18.86 -15.30
C THR A 196 -39.43 18.99 -16.32
N ALA A 197 -39.76 19.07 -17.61
CA ALA A 197 -38.77 19.31 -18.69
C ALA A 197 -38.05 20.69 -18.61
N LEU A 198 -38.34 21.53 -17.61
CA LEU A 198 -37.81 22.89 -17.47
C LEU A 198 -36.36 22.92 -16.96
N GLY A 199 -35.98 22.12 -15.95
CA GLY A 199 -34.60 22.06 -15.46
C GLY A 199 -33.61 21.58 -16.53
N TRP A 200 -34.06 20.65 -17.37
CA TRP A 200 -33.26 20.04 -18.44
C TRP A 200 -32.93 20.98 -19.61
N LEU A 201 -33.59 22.14 -19.73
CA LEU A 201 -33.33 23.14 -20.79
C LEU A 201 -31.92 23.76 -20.76
N GLY A 202 -31.16 23.58 -19.68
CA GLY A 202 -29.76 24.00 -19.58
C GLY A 202 -28.77 23.06 -20.29
N SER A 203 -29.13 21.79 -20.49
CA SER A 203 -28.26 20.82 -21.16
C SER A 203 -28.37 20.97 -22.68
N ALA A 204 -27.25 21.22 -23.37
CA ALA A 204 -27.23 21.31 -24.83
C ALA A 204 -27.54 19.97 -25.53
N SER A 205 -27.51 18.84 -24.80
CA SER A 205 -27.83 17.50 -25.29
C SER A 205 -29.34 17.21 -25.32
N SER A 206 -30.10 17.80 -24.39
CA SER A 206 -31.50 17.43 -24.08
C SER A 206 -32.56 17.95 -25.06
N THR A 207 -32.16 18.51 -26.21
CA THR A 207 -33.10 19.19 -27.12
C THR A 207 -34.29 18.31 -27.52
N LEU A 208 -35.49 18.90 -27.48
CA LEU A 208 -36.79 18.23 -27.70
C LEU A 208 -37.01 17.78 -29.17
N ILE A 209 -36.24 16.78 -29.60
CA ILE A 209 -36.42 16.10 -30.88
C ILE A 209 -37.45 14.97 -30.70
N LYS A 210 -38.53 15.10 -31.49
CA LYS A 210 -39.74 14.26 -31.49
C LYS A 210 -39.45 12.75 -31.61
N PRO A 211 -40.34 11.87 -31.13
CA PRO A 211 -40.28 10.45 -31.45
C PRO A 211 -40.35 10.22 -32.98
N PRO A 212 -39.64 9.22 -33.53
CA PRO A 212 -39.57 9.00 -34.96
C PRO A 212 -40.89 8.44 -35.53
N ASN A 213 -41.57 9.23 -36.36
CA ASN A 213 -42.61 8.84 -37.33
C ASN A 213 -43.58 7.71 -36.93
N THR A 214 -44.33 7.90 -35.85
CA THR A 214 -45.71 7.38 -35.78
C THR A 214 -46.67 8.48 -36.24
N GLY A 215 -47.52 8.17 -37.24
CA GLY A 215 -48.33 9.17 -37.96
C GLY A 215 -49.56 9.71 -37.22
N LEU A 216 -49.48 9.94 -35.91
CA LEU A 216 -50.56 10.53 -35.11
C LEU A 216 -50.29 12.03 -34.87
N SER A 217 -51.36 12.83 -34.85
CA SER A 217 -51.28 14.28 -34.65
C SER A 217 -50.94 14.66 -33.21
N THR A 218 -50.18 15.76 -33.07
CA THR A 218 -49.60 16.26 -31.81
C THR A 218 -50.62 16.47 -30.68
N GLU A 219 -51.88 16.75 -31.04
CA GLU A 219 -52.97 17.05 -30.10
C GLU A 219 -53.41 15.87 -29.23
N ARG A 220 -53.07 14.62 -29.60
CA ARG A 220 -53.46 13.43 -28.82
C ARG A 220 -52.49 13.04 -27.70
N LEU A 221 -51.24 13.52 -27.72
CA LEU A 221 -50.26 13.22 -26.67
C LEU A 221 -50.46 14.09 -25.42
N ALA A 222 -51.06 15.28 -25.56
CA ALA A 222 -51.34 16.19 -24.44
C ALA A 222 -52.49 15.74 -23.51
N HIS A 223 -53.11 14.59 -23.78
CA HIS A 223 -54.21 14.03 -22.99
C HIS A 223 -53.98 12.60 -22.48
N ASP A 224 -52.74 12.07 -22.57
CA ASP A 224 -52.40 10.81 -21.92
C ASP A 224 -51.88 11.07 -20.48
N PRO A 225 -52.59 10.68 -19.41
CA PRO A 225 -52.10 10.83 -18.04
C PRO A 225 -50.86 9.98 -17.73
N ASN A 226 -50.49 9.01 -18.59
CA ASN A 226 -49.24 8.26 -18.47
C ASN A 226 -47.99 9.06 -18.91
N SER A 227 -48.17 10.29 -19.42
CA SER A 227 -47.07 11.14 -19.91
C SER A 227 -46.36 11.95 -18.81
N SER A 228 -47.00 12.19 -17.65
CA SER A 228 -46.43 13.00 -16.57
C SER A 228 -45.33 12.29 -15.78
N SER A 229 -45.38 10.96 -15.68
CA SER A 229 -44.44 10.13 -14.90
C SER A 229 -43.23 9.64 -15.71
N ARG A 230 -43.06 10.10 -16.95
CA ARG A 230 -42.02 9.62 -17.89
C ARG A 230 -41.19 10.76 -18.45
N LEU A 231 -39.91 10.51 -18.69
CA LEU A 231 -38.98 11.48 -19.27
C LEU A 231 -37.92 10.80 -20.14
N TRP A 232 -37.59 11.39 -21.29
CA TRP A 232 -36.37 11.03 -22.02
C TRP A 232 -35.21 11.87 -21.49
N VAL A 233 -34.16 11.21 -21.01
CA VAL A 233 -32.95 11.83 -20.45
C VAL A 233 -31.74 11.36 -21.28
N ALA A 234 -30.77 12.25 -21.55
CA ALA A 234 -29.52 11.82 -22.21
C ALA A 234 -28.68 10.94 -21.28
N PHE A 235 -27.77 10.13 -21.82
CA PHE A 235 -26.89 9.29 -21.00
C PHE A 235 -25.92 10.15 -20.17
N GLU A 236 -25.46 11.26 -20.72
CA GLU A 236 -24.60 12.24 -20.07
C GLU A 236 -25.36 12.95 -18.93
N ASP A 237 -26.61 13.32 -19.19
CA ASP A 237 -27.56 13.86 -18.19
C ASP A 237 -27.85 12.83 -17.08
N VAL A 238 -27.96 11.52 -17.40
CA VAL A 238 -28.11 10.45 -16.39
C VAL A 238 -26.86 10.32 -15.53
N ALA A 239 -25.67 10.35 -16.12
CA ALA A 239 -24.39 10.28 -15.40
C ALA A 239 -24.15 11.51 -14.49
N GLN A 240 -24.82 12.64 -14.75
CA GLN A 240 -24.75 13.84 -13.91
C GLN A 240 -25.75 13.81 -12.73
N HIS A 241 -26.93 13.20 -12.89
CA HIS A 241 -28.05 13.38 -11.95
C HIS A 241 -28.51 12.11 -11.20
N PHE A 242 -27.98 10.92 -11.52
CA PHE A 242 -28.26 9.67 -10.80
C PHE A 242 -26.98 9.13 -10.15
N GLU A 243 -27.09 8.64 -8.91
CA GLU A 243 -25.93 8.08 -8.18
C GLU A 243 -25.66 6.62 -8.59
N SER A 244 -26.65 5.94 -9.18
CA SER A 244 -26.55 4.52 -9.53
C SER A 244 -27.36 4.14 -10.78
N MET A 245 -26.84 3.18 -11.55
CA MET A 245 -27.56 2.48 -12.62
C MET A 245 -27.42 0.97 -12.40
N TYR A 246 -28.53 0.27 -12.19
CA TYR A 246 -28.55 -1.16 -11.90
C TYR A 246 -28.92 -1.96 -13.15
N LEU A 247 -28.06 -2.91 -13.53
CA LEU A 247 -28.26 -3.81 -14.66
C LEU A 247 -28.71 -5.19 -14.14
N ASN A 248 -30.03 -5.40 -14.08
CA ASN A 248 -30.63 -6.61 -13.52
C ASN A 248 -30.78 -7.68 -14.62
N TRP A 249 -29.74 -8.49 -14.81
CA TRP A 249 -29.69 -9.50 -15.86
C TRP A 249 -30.61 -10.69 -15.60
N ASN A 250 -31.23 -11.19 -16.68
CA ASN A 250 -32.05 -12.39 -16.69
C ASN A 250 -31.22 -13.63 -16.25
N PRO A 251 -31.52 -14.25 -15.10
CA PRO A 251 -30.72 -15.38 -14.60
C PRO A 251 -30.85 -16.64 -15.47
N ALA A 252 -31.88 -16.74 -16.33
CA ALA A 252 -32.07 -17.87 -17.23
C ALA A 252 -31.06 -17.93 -18.39
N LEU A 253 -30.28 -16.86 -18.62
CA LEU A 253 -29.13 -16.86 -19.54
C LEU A 253 -28.07 -17.90 -19.13
N PHE A 254 -27.98 -18.23 -17.85
CA PHE A 254 -26.98 -19.14 -17.29
C PHE A 254 -27.54 -20.55 -17.16
N ALA A 255 -27.54 -21.30 -18.26
CA ALA A 255 -28.00 -22.70 -18.32
C ALA A 255 -27.29 -23.63 -17.30
N CYS A 256 -26.10 -23.26 -16.84
CA CYS A 256 -25.43 -23.84 -15.68
C CYS A 256 -25.09 -22.72 -14.69
N ARG A 257 -25.63 -22.80 -13.47
CA ARG A 257 -25.39 -21.84 -12.37
C ARG A 257 -25.06 -22.61 -11.08
N LYS A 258 -24.12 -22.09 -10.29
CA LYS A 258 -23.88 -22.47 -8.89
C LYS A 258 -23.70 -21.20 -8.06
N ASP A 259 -24.36 -21.16 -6.92
CA ASP A 259 -24.28 -20.06 -5.96
C ASP A 259 -23.59 -20.58 -4.68
N HIS A 260 -22.60 -19.84 -4.19
CA HIS A 260 -21.87 -20.17 -2.97
C HIS A 260 -21.90 -18.99 -2.01
N HIS A 261 -22.65 -19.13 -0.90
CA HIS A 261 -22.66 -18.16 0.19
C HIS A 261 -21.62 -18.56 1.24
N PHE A 262 -20.79 -17.62 1.67
CA PHE A 262 -19.74 -17.83 2.67
C PHE A 262 -19.49 -16.55 3.47
N SER A 263 -19.00 -16.70 4.70
CA SER A 263 -18.50 -15.59 5.51
C SER A 263 -17.02 -15.35 5.20
N TRP A 264 -16.62 -14.09 5.04
CA TRP A 264 -15.21 -13.70 4.87
C TRP A 264 -14.75 -12.88 6.07
N GLU A 265 -14.01 -13.52 6.99
CA GLU A 265 -13.26 -12.80 8.02
C GLU A 265 -12.01 -12.17 7.40
N LEU A 266 -11.86 -10.85 7.56
CA LEU A 266 -10.71 -10.13 6.98
C LEU A 266 -9.40 -10.56 7.66
N PRO A 267 -8.36 -10.96 6.91
CA PRO A 267 -7.10 -11.39 7.48
C PRO A 267 -6.43 -10.31 8.34
N ALA A 268 -5.79 -10.72 9.44
CA ALA A 268 -4.92 -9.83 10.21
C ALA A 268 -3.79 -9.29 9.33
N LYS A 269 -3.37 -8.03 9.57
CA LYS A 269 -2.43 -7.28 8.67
C LYS A 269 -1.13 -8.00 8.31
N VAL A 270 -0.64 -8.90 9.17
CA VAL A 270 0.52 -9.78 8.90
C VAL A 270 0.35 -10.68 7.68
N TYR A 271 -0.88 -10.92 7.22
CA TYR A 271 -1.22 -11.65 6.00
C TYR A 271 -1.52 -10.73 4.81
N GLY A 272 -1.32 -9.41 4.91
CA GLY A 272 -1.69 -8.44 3.88
C GLY A 272 -0.98 -8.60 2.52
N ALA A 273 0.12 -9.36 2.47
CA ALA A 273 0.83 -9.73 1.24
C ALA A 273 0.52 -11.17 0.76
N SER A 274 -0.30 -11.93 1.48
CA SER A 274 -0.52 -13.37 1.27
C SER A 274 -1.97 -13.69 0.94
N LEU A 275 -2.19 -14.58 -0.04
CA LEU A 275 -3.52 -15.09 -0.38
C LEU A 275 -4.00 -16.22 0.56
N SER A 276 -3.14 -16.69 1.46
CA SER A 276 -3.33 -17.89 2.31
C SER A 276 -4.46 -17.81 3.36
N ARG A 277 -5.09 -16.63 3.50
CA ARG A 277 -6.24 -16.37 4.37
C ARG A 277 -7.44 -15.78 3.60
N ASN A 278 -7.34 -15.67 2.28
CA ASN A 278 -8.44 -15.20 1.43
C ASN A 278 -9.34 -16.39 1.06
N PRO A 279 -10.64 -16.16 0.77
CA PRO A 279 -11.51 -17.15 0.13
C PRO A 279 -10.91 -17.58 -1.20
N GLN A 280 -10.79 -18.89 -1.42
CA GLN A 280 -10.25 -19.48 -2.64
C GLN A 280 -11.13 -20.65 -3.09
N PHE A 281 -11.50 -20.65 -4.37
CA PHE A 281 -12.39 -21.63 -4.97
C PHE A 281 -11.71 -22.28 -6.16
N SER A 282 -11.81 -23.60 -6.28
CA SER A 282 -11.44 -24.32 -7.49
C SER A 282 -12.53 -24.14 -8.55
N VAL A 283 -12.14 -23.93 -9.81
CA VAL A 283 -13.03 -23.82 -10.97
C VAL A 283 -12.27 -24.29 -12.22
N THR A 284 -12.91 -25.05 -13.10
CA THR A 284 -12.34 -25.48 -14.38
C THR A 284 -13.44 -25.68 -15.42
N SER A 285 -13.30 -25.25 -16.67
CA SER A 285 -14.39 -25.31 -17.68
C SER A 285 -14.61 -26.74 -18.25
N PRO A 286 -15.83 -27.28 -18.45
CA PRO A 286 -16.03 -28.71 -18.71
C PRO A 286 -15.67 -29.12 -20.15
N SER A 287 -16.36 -28.51 -21.12
CA SER A 287 -15.79 -28.16 -22.41
C SER A 287 -15.12 -26.79 -22.28
N ALA A 288 -14.42 -26.32 -23.32
CA ALA A 288 -14.20 -24.87 -23.45
C ALA A 288 -15.56 -24.12 -23.47
N GLY A 289 -15.61 -22.95 -22.85
CA GLY A 289 -16.81 -22.12 -22.72
C GLY A 289 -16.55 -20.87 -21.89
N THR A 290 -17.46 -19.90 -21.95
CA THR A 290 -17.35 -18.66 -21.18
C THR A 290 -17.91 -18.86 -19.77
N ILE A 291 -17.05 -18.74 -18.75
CA ILE A 291 -17.46 -18.72 -17.34
C ILE A 291 -17.69 -17.26 -16.94
N TRP A 292 -18.82 -16.99 -16.28
CA TRP A 292 -19.08 -15.71 -15.63
C TRP A 292 -18.98 -15.89 -14.11
N VAL A 293 -18.21 -15.04 -13.45
CA VAL A 293 -18.00 -15.06 -11.99
C VAL A 293 -18.52 -13.76 -11.42
N LEU A 294 -19.45 -13.84 -10.48
CA LEU A 294 -19.99 -12.71 -9.73
C LEU A 294 -19.70 -12.94 -8.24
N VAL A 295 -19.04 -11.97 -7.60
CA VAL A 295 -18.82 -11.97 -6.15
C VAL A 295 -19.61 -10.82 -5.54
N SER A 296 -20.74 -11.16 -4.91
CA SER A 296 -21.62 -10.20 -4.25
C SER A 296 -21.31 -10.12 -2.75
N ARG A 297 -21.12 -8.89 -2.24
CA ARG A 297 -20.97 -8.61 -0.81
C ARG A 297 -22.27 -8.04 -0.27
N HIS A 298 -22.78 -8.59 0.84
CA HIS A 298 -23.90 -8.01 1.57
C HIS A 298 -23.40 -6.85 2.44
N PHE A 299 -23.94 -5.65 2.23
CA PHE A 299 -23.53 -4.41 2.90
C PHE A 299 -24.56 -3.85 3.91
N VAL A 300 -25.65 -4.60 4.12
CA VAL A 300 -26.97 -4.15 4.62
C VAL A 300 -26.95 -3.13 5.76
N ASP A 301 -26.11 -3.34 6.77
CA ASP A 301 -26.08 -2.49 7.96
C ASP A 301 -24.93 -1.45 7.90
N ALA A 302 -23.68 -1.93 7.78
CA ALA A 302 -22.50 -1.10 8.02
C ALA A 302 -22.26 0.00 6.96
N GLU A 303 -22.63 -0.20 5.69
CA GLU A 303 -22.53 0.86 4.68
C GLU A 303 -23.65 1.89 4.84
N LEU A 304 -24.84 1.42 5.23
CA LEU A 304 -26.02 2.22 5.44
C LEU A 304 -25.85 3.18 6.63
N ASP A 305 -25.21 2.72 7.71
CA ASP A 305 -24.86 3.57 8.85
C ASP A 305 -23.78 4.59 8.49
N ILE A 306 -22.73 4.21 7.74
CA ILE A 306 -21.69 5.15 7.26
C ILE A 306 -22.30 6.24 6.36
N ALA A 307 -23.28 5.90 5.50
CA ALA A 307 -23.98 6.85 4.63
C ALA A 307 -25.05 7.70 5.36
N ARG A 308 -25.53 7.25 6.52
CA ARG A 308 -26.42 8.02 7.41
C ARG A 308 -25.67 8.99 8.30
N GLU A 309 -24.51 8.60 8.83
CA GLU A 309 -23.69 9.44 9.71
C GLU A 309 -22.90 10.54 8.96
N ARG A 310 -22.80 10.49 7.63
CA ARG A 310 -21.99 11.41 6.82
C ARG A 310 -22.76 12.14 5.72
N ARG A 311 -22.07 13.12 5.13
CA ARG A 311 -22.51 13.98 4.01
C ARG A 311 -21.75 13.67 2.70
N ASP A 312 -21.11 12.52 2.63
CA ASP A 312 -20.30 12.08 1.49
C ASP A 312 -21.07 11.04 0.66
N SER A 313 -20.77 10.90 -0.63
CA SER A 313 -21.46 9.97 -1.54
C SER A 313 -21.16 8.49 -1.26
N MET A 314 -21.94 7.56 -1.85
CA MET A 314 -21.73 6.11 -1.75
C MET A 314 -20.29 5.70 -2.12
N ALA A 315 -19.70 6.36 -3.13
CA ALA A 315 -18.31 6.13 -3.52
C ALA A 315 -17.28 6.44 -2.40
N ALA A 316 -17.61 7.33 -1.46
CA ALA A 316 -16.80 7.60 -0.27
C ALA A 316 -17.05 6.61 0.88
N ALA A 317 -18.24 6.00 0.96
CA ALA A 317 -18.53 4.90 1.89
C ALA A 317 -17.80 3.61 1.45
N ALA A 318 -17.96 3.20 0.19
CA ALA A 318 -17.30 2.02 -0.38
C ALA A 318 -15.77 2.05 -0.24
N ARG A 319 -15.14 3.22 -0.45
CA ARG A 319 -13.69 3.44 -0.23
C ARG A 319 -13.23 3.14 1.20
N GLN A 320 -14.09 3.32 2.20
CA GLN A 320 -13.78 3.02 3.61
C GLN A 320 -14.02 1.56 3.97
N LEU A 321 -14.93 0.89 3.26
CA LEU A 321 -15.28 -0.52 3.46
C LEU A 321 -14.37 -1.49 2.70
N GLY A 322 -13.49 -0.98 1.84
CA GLY A 322 -12.47 -1.74 1.12
C GLY A 322 -12.99 -2.39 -0.17
N PHE A 323 -12.17 -2.35 -1.21
CA PHE A 323 -12.45 -2.98 -2.50
C PHE A 323 -12.30 -4.51 -2.44
N MET A 324 -13.03 -5.21 -3.31
CA MET A 324 -12.82 -6.63 -3.60
C MET A 324 -12.20 -6.78 -5.00
N SER A 325 -11.38 -7.80 -5.19
CA SER A 325 -10.86 -8.21 -6.49
C SER A 325 -11.05 -9.71 -6.71
N ILE A 326 -11.03 -10.13 -7.97
CA ILE A 326 -11.03 -11.53 -8.38
C ILE A 326 -9.72 -11.76 -9.14
N SER A 327 -8.96 -12.77 -8.76
CA SER A 327 -7.73 -13.19 -9.44
C SER A 327 -7.85 -14.68 -9.78
N VAL A 328 -7.38 -15.06 -10.97
CA VAL A 328 -7.53 -16.43 -11.51
C VAL A 328 -6.15 -16.99 -11.80
N PHE A 329 -5.92 -18.24 -11.37
CA PHE A 329 -4.62 -18.89 -11.45
C PHE A 329 -4.75 -20.37 -11.83
N GLU A 330 -3.81 -20.86 -12.61
CA GLU A 330 -3.66 -22.28 -12.95
C GLU A 330 -2.80 -22.99 -11.89
N ASN A 331 -3.45 -23.68 -10.94
CA ASN A 331 -2.80 -24.34 -9.80
C ASN A 331 -3.51 -25.65 -9.39
N ASP A 332 -4.05 -26.42 -10.34
CA ASP A 332 -4.82 -27.66 -10.13
C ASP A 332 -5.96 -27.56 -9.07
N GLY A 333 -6.53 -26.37 -8.86
CA GLY A 333 -7.55 -26.12 -7.83
C GLY A 333 -7.04 -26.13 -6.37
N LYS A 334 -5.73 -26.11 -6.15
CA LYS A 334 -5.08 -26.04 -4.82
C LYS A 334 -4.99 -24.60 -4.32
N LYS A 335 -4.99 -24.38 -2.99
CA LYS A 335 -4.80 -23.04 -2.42
C LYS A 335 -3.41 -22.46 -2.73
N LEU A 336 -3.38 -21.18 -3.08
CA LEU A 336 -2.17 -20.36 -3.25
C LEU A 336 -1.83 -19.58 -1.98
N GLN A 337 -0.54 -19.44 -1.72
CA GLN A 337 -0.02 -18.72 -0.54
C GLN A 337 0.38 -17.26 -0.87
N ILE A 338 0.74 -16.96 -2.11
CA ILE A 338 1.26 -15.66 -2.58
C ILE A 338 0.67 -15.29 -3.94
N CYS A 339 0.78 -14.02 -4.33
CA CYS A 339 0.28 -13.51 -5.61
C CYS A 339 1.38 -13.43 -6.68
N GLY A 340 1.03 -13.72 -7.94
CA GLY A 340 1.90 -13.63 -9.12
C GLY A 340 2.02 -14.96 -9.88
N GLY A 341 2.10 -14.89 -11.21
CA GLY A 341 2.13 -16.06 -12.09
C GLY A 341 0.75 -16.46 -12.64
N GLU A 342 0.00 -15.49 -13.17
CA GLU A 342 -1.34 -15.68 -13.72
C GLU A 342 -1.27 -16.38 -15.10
N ILE A 343 -1.83 -17.59 -15.19
CA ILE A 343 -1.83 -18.51 -16.35
C ILE A 343 -3.20 -19.21 -16.40
N TYR A 344 -3.64 -19.71 -17.58
CA TYR A 344 -5.01 -20.20 -17.79
C TYR A 344 -5.19 -21.16 -19.01
N ARG A 345 -5.69 -22.39 -18.80
CA ARG A 345 -6.75 -23.12 -19.56
C ARG A 345 -7.09 -24.53 -18.99
N GLY A 346 -8.35 -24.71 -18.52
CA GLY A 346 -8.96 -25.94 -17.96
C GLY A 346 -9.06 -27.21 -18.84
N PRO A 347 -9.54 -28.38 -18.29
CA PRO A 347 -10.90 -28.61 -17.70
C PRO A 347 -10.94 -29.44 -16.37
N PRO A 348 -12.09 -29.85 -15.73
CA PRO A 348 -13.53 -29.68 -16.04
C PRO A 348 -14.47 -29.07 -14.92
N LEU A 349 -15.78 -28.94 -15.25
CA LEU A 349 -17.00 -28.39 -14.56
C LEU A 349 -17.28 -28.63 -13.07
N GLU A 350 -16.31 -28.65 -12.17
CA GLU A 350 -16.57 -28.62 -10.72
C GLU A 350 -16.13 -27.32 -10.04
N VAL A 351 -16.83 -26.98 -8.96
CA VAL A 351 -16.58 -25.81 -8.11
C VAL A 351 -16.71 -26.23 -6.66
N GLY A 352 -15.72 -25.88 -5.84
CA GLY A 352 -15.66 -26.15 -4.41
C GLY A 352 -14.66 -25.24 -3.70
N GLU A 353 -14.51 -25.39 -2.37
CA GLU A 353 -13.39 -24.76 -1.66
C GLU A 353 -12.08 -25.33 -2.21
N ALA A 354 -11.12 -24.47 -2.55
CA ALA A 354 -9.80 -24.91 -2.97
C ALA A 354 -9.16 -25.71 -1.82
N LEU A 355 -8.60 -26.89 -2.12
CA LEU A 355 -8.07 -27.76 -1.06
C LEU A 355 -6.71 -27.25 -0.55
N GLU A 356 -6.49 -27.41 0.76
CA GLU A 356 -5.17 -27.28 1.35
C GLU A 356 -4.22 -28.32 0.73
N SER A 357 -3.04 -27.89 0.28
CA SER A 357 -2.07 -28.76 -0.39
C SER A 357 -1.30 -29.70 0.54
N MET A 358 -1.47 -29.52 1.86
CA MET A 358 -0.76 -30.21 2.94
C MET A 358 -1.74 -30.57 4.06
N SER A 359 -1.51 -31.68 4.77
CA SER A 359 -2.40 -32.16 5.85
C SER A 359 -2.10 -31.56 7.23
N HIS A 360 -0.88 -31.05 7.44
CA HIS A 360 -0.42 -30.50 8.72
C HIS A 360 0.19 -29.12 8.56
N PHE A 361 -0.17 -28.24 9.48
CA PHE A 361 0.31 -26.86 9.53
C PHE A 361 0.83 -26.53 10.93
N THR A 362 1.85 -25.67 11.03
CA THR A 362 2.28 -25.07 12.29
C THR A 362 2.67 -23.62 12.03
N GLU A 363 2.15 -22.70 12.84
CA GLU A 363 2.26 -21.26 12.65
C GLU A 363 2.94 -20.65 13.88
N GLN A 364 3.99 -19.85 13.67
CA GLN A 364 4.80 -19.26 14.72
C GLN A 364 4.98 -17.76 14.45
N LEU A 365 4.62 -16.94 15.43
CA LEU A 365 4.81 -15.49 15.36
C LEU A 365 6.25 -15.10 15.75
N GLY A 366 6.72 -13.98 15.22
CA GLY A 366 8.03 -13.41 15.50
C GLY A 366 8.10 -11.92 15.16
N ALA A 367 9.26 -11.30 15.41
CA ALA A 367 9.52 -9.91 15.05
C ALA A 367 11.00 -9.64 14.79
N TRP A 368 11.28 -8.80 13.79
CA TRP A 368 12.56 -8.12 13.64
C TRP A 368 12.55 -6.87 14.51
N THR A 369 13.43 -6.85 15.50
CA THR A 369 13.56 -5.83 16.54
C THR A 369 14.95 -5.19 16.45
N ARG A 370 15.21 -4.13 17.23
CA ARG A 370 16.56 -3.53 17.36
C ARG A 370 17.66 -4.50 17.82
N ARG A 371 17.33 -5.75 18.19
CA ARG A 371 18.28 -6.82 18.55
C ARG A 371 18.17 -8.07 17.66
N THR A 372 17.25 -8.09 16.69
CA THR A 372 16.98 -9.24 15.82
C THR A 372 16.86 -8.89 14.34
N ALA A 373 16.91 -7.62 13.95
CA ALA A 373 16.93 -7.18 12.55
C ALA A 373 18.34 -7.35 11.94
N GLY A 374 18.77 -8.60 11.74
CA GLY A 374 20.14 -8.95 11.35
C GLY A 374 20.51 -8.63 9.90
N GLY A 375 19.53 -8.40 9.02
CA GLY A 375 19.72 -8.17 7.59
C GLY A 375 19.97 -9.45 6.80
N ASN A 376 20.42 -9.31 5.55
CA ASN A 376 20.66 -10.43 4.64
C ASN A 376 21.98 -11.19 4.97
N ALA A 377 22.21 -12.31 4.29
CA ALA A 377 23.33 -13.22 4.55
C ALA A 377 24.74 -12.64 4.34
N SER A 378 24.89 -11.46 3.71
CA SER A 378 26.17 -10.72 3.62
C SER A 378 26.41 -9.76 4.79
N CYS A 379 25.37 -9.45 5.59
CA CYS A 379 25.52 -8.61 6.77
C CYS A 379 26.20 -9.40 7.91
N GLY A 380 27.25 -8.84 8.52
CA GLY A 380 27.91 -9.44 9.69
C GLY A 380 26.98 -9.66 10.90
N THR A 381 25.81 -9.02 10.90
CA THR A 381 24.72 -9.15 11.88
C THR A 381 23.72 -10.27 11.59
N PHE A 382 23.85 -11.02 10.48
CA PHE A 382 22.87 -12.05 10.06
C PHE A 382 22.54 -13.08 11.16
N PHE A 383 23.53 -13.42 12.01
CA PHE A 383 23.36 -14.33 13.14
C PHE A 383 22.33 -13.87 14.18
N GLN A 384 21.97 -12.58 14.20
CA GLN A 384 20.99 -11.98 15.11
C GLN A 384 19.55 -12.23 14.65
N ASN A 385 19.32 -12.59 13.39
CA ASN A 385 17.98 -12.84 12.84
C ASN A 385 17.20 -13.87 13.70
N PRO A 386 15.86 -13.78 13.74
CA PRO A 386 15.02 -14.83 14.28
C PRO A 386 15.33 -16.17 13.60
N GLN A 387 15.54 -17.19 14.42
CA GLN A 387 15.86 -18.53 13.96
C GLN A 387 15.02 -19.54 14.72
N TYR A 388 14.60 -20.59 14.03
CA TYR A 388 13.69 -21.60 14.56
C TYR A 388 14.23 -23.00 14.27
N ARG A 389 14.15 -23.88 15.26
CA ARG A 389 14.41 -25.31 15.12
C ARG A 389 13.16 -25.92 14.49
N LEU A 390 13.30 -26.43 13.27
CA LEU A 390 12.28 -27.23 12.61
C LEU A 390 12.65 -28.70 12.75
N SER A 391 11.74 -29.54 13.26
CA SER A 391 11.94 -30.98 13.41
C SER A 391 10.93 -31.76 12.56
N VAL A 392 11.43 -32.66 11.72
CA VAL A 392 10.67 -33.44 10.74
C VAL A 392 10.90 -34.93 11.04
N LYS A 393 9.82 -35.70 11.25
CA LYS A 393 9.90 -37.09 11.75
C LYS A 393 10.05 -38.16 10.67
N SER A 394 9.54 -37.87 9.48
CA SER A 394 9.46 -38.77 8.33
C SER A 394 9.65 -37.94 7.06
N SER A 395 10.17 -38.54 5.99
CA SER A 395 10.36 -37.81 4.72
C SER A 395 9.01 -37.31 4.19
N SER A 396 8.96 -36.03 3.82
CA SER A 396 7.70 -35.33 3.46
C SER A 396 8.00 -34.12 2.57
N PRO A 397 7.12 -33.75 1.63
CA PRO A 397 7.13 -32.40 1.08
C PRO A 397 6.89 -31.37 2.20
N LEU A 398 7.40 -30.16 2.02
CA LEU A 398 7.31 -29.05 2.96
C LEU A 398 7.12 -27.74 2.20
N SER A 399 6.19 -26.90 2.64
CA SER A 399 6.07 -25.49 2.19
C SER A 399 6.25 -24.57 3.38
N ILE A 400 7.07 -23.53 3.23
CA ILE A 400 7.36 -22.55 4.28
C ILE A 400 6.96 -21.17 3.78
N LEU A 401 5.96 -20.56 4.39
CA LEU A 401 5.48 -19.20 4.12
C LEU A 401 5.96 -18.27 5.25
N LEU A 402 6.64 -17.18 4.88
CA LEU A 402 6.97 -16.06 5.76
C LEU A 402 6.16 -14.83 5.33
N CYS A 403 5.46 -14.17 6.25
CA CYS A 403 4.69 -12.95 5.96
C CYS A 403 4.94 -11.88 7.03
N ALA A 404 5.19 -10.64 6.62
CA ALA A 404 5.37 -9.48 7.48
C ALA A 404 4.10 -8.61 7.55
N ASP A 405 3.94 -7.86 8.64
CA ASP A 405 2.88 -6.84 8.78
C ASP A 405 3.20 -5.50 8.10
N ALA A 406 4.46 -5.33 7.68
CA ALA A 406 4.97 -4.16 6.99
C ALA A 406 5.16 -4.45 5.49
N ASN A 407 4.26 -3.91 4.66
CA ASN A 407 4.22 -4.11 3.21
C ASN A 407 5.39 -3.47 2.44
N ASP A 408 6.32 -2.79 3.10
CA ASP A 408 7.54 -2.19 2.54
C ASP A 408 8.81 -3.02 2.82
N ILE A 409 8.77 -3.96 3.77
CA ILE A 409 9.93 -4.81 4.09
C ILE A 409 10.09 -5.91 3.03
N HIS A 410 11.33 -6.09 2.56
CA HIS A 410 11.72 -7.21 1.72
C HIS A 410 12.22 -8.36 2.61
N VAL A 411 11.51 -9.49 2.58
CA VAL A 411 11.70 -10.65 3.47
C VAL A 411 12.19 -11.88 2.72
N HIS A 412 12.84 -12.77 3.44
CA HIS A 412 13.42 -14.00 2.92
C HIS A 412 13.52 -15.08 4.01
N VAL A 413 13.47 -16.35 3.61
CA VAL A 413 13.60 -17.50 4.50
C VAL A 413 14.57 -18.55 3.94
N ASP A 414 15.52 -18.96 4.78
CA ASP A 414 16.48 -20.04 4.49
C ASP A 414 16.28 -21.21 5.45
N LEU A 415 16.30 -22.44 4.92
CA LEU A 415 16.28 -23.69 5.68
C LEU A 415 17.67 -24.35 5.61
N ILE A 416 18.30 -24.56 6.76
CA ILE A 416 19.73 -24.89 6.88
C ILE A 416 19.93 -26.17 7.73
N TRP A 417 20.80 -27.07 7.29
CA TRP A 417 21.19 -28.29 8.00
C TRP A 417 22.16 -27.99 9.15
N ALA A 418 21.64 -27.36 10.20
CA ALA A 418 22.42 -26.97 11.38
C ALA A 418 21.97 -27.68 12.68
N GLN A 419 21.26 -28.81 12.59
CA GLN A 419 20.79 -29.61 13.74
C GLN A 419 19.96 -28.80 14.76
N GLY A 420 19.26 -27.75 14.31
CA GLY A 420 18.51 -26.86 15.19
C GLY A 420 19.40 -26.04 16.15
N ARG A 421 20.64 -25.75 15.76
CA ARG A 421 21.58 -24.82 16.41
C ARG A 421 21.54 -23.46 15.70
N ARG A 422 21.92 -22.38 16.39
CA ARG A 422 21.97 -21.03 15.78
C ARG A 422 23.05 -20.99 14.68
N VAL A 423 22.64 -20.55 13.50
CA VAL A 423 23.51 -20.34 12.33
C VAL A 423 24.09 -18.94 12.39
N THR A 424 25.40 -18.80 12.17
CA THR A 424 26.08 -17.50 12.14
C THR A 424 26.20 -16.91 10.73
N ALA A 425 26.46 -17.75 9.73
CA ALA A 425 26.51 -17.38 8.31
C ALA A 425 25.98 -18.53 7.44
N VAL A 426 25.35 -18.20 6.31
CA VAL A 426 24.85 -19.19 5.35
C VAL A 426 26.02 -19.78 4.55
N ARG A 427 26.03 -21.10 4.35
CA ARG A 427 27.03 -21.82 3.57
C ARG A 427 26.30 -22.69 2.55
N VAL A 428 26.69 -22.64 1.28
CA VAL A 428 26.01 -23.34 0.17
C VAL A 428 25.83 -24.84 0.46
N LYS A 429 26.85 -25.50 1.02
CA LYS A 429 26.81 -26.93 1.38
C LYS A 429 25.91 -27.30 2.56
N ASP A 430 25.49 -26.32 3.35
CA ASP A 430 24.66 -26.49 4.55
C ASP A 430 23.21 -25.95 4.31
N LEU A 431 22.98 -25.24 3.19
CA LEU A 431 21.67 -24.73 2.76
C LEU A 431 20.85 -25.86 2.11
N VAL A 432 19.62 -26.06 2.58
CA VAL A 432 18.72 -27.15 2.15
C VAL A 432 17.62 -26.62 1.24
N ALA A 433 17.06 -25.45 1.58
CA ALA A 433 16.08 -24.74 0.77
C ALA A 433 16.12 -23.25 1.09
N SER A 434 15.59 -22.43 0.18
CA SER A 434 15.63 -20.97 0.24
C SER A 434 14.45 -20.40 -0.54
N SER A 435 13.91 -19.25 -0.15
CA SER A 435 12.81 -18.59 -0.89
C SER A 435 13.23 -17.89 -2.19
N GLY A 436 14.51 -18.01 -2.58
CA GLY A 436 15.06 -17.41 -3.79
C GLY A 436 15.46 -15.95 -3.58
N GLU A 437 14.77 -15.03 -4.25
CA GLU A 437 15.00 -13.58 -4.11
C GLU A 437 14.22 -12.98 -2.93
N TYR A 438 14.74 -11.90 -2.36
CA TYR A 438 14.08 -11.17 -1.27
C TYR A 438 12.79 -10.50 -1.76
N ARG A 439 11.64 -11.01 -1.31
CA ARG A 439 10.31 -10.61 -1.80
C ARG A 439 9.60 -9.69 -0.82
N ARG A 440 8.80 -8.77 -1.37
CA ARG A 440 8.15 -7.69 -0.62
C ARG A 440 6.94 -8.21 0.17
N GLY A 441 6.92 -7.99 1.48
CA GLY A 441 5.84 -8.38 2.40
C GLY A 441 5.70 -9.88 2.69
N CYS A 442 5.98 -10.77 1.73
CA CYS A 442 5.98 -12.22 1.95
C CYS A 442 7.00 -12.97 1.07
N ALA A 443 7.39 -14.16 1.52
CA ALA A 443 8.26 -15.09 0.80
C ALA A 443 7.83 -16.54 1.04
N VAL A 444 8.05 -17.42 0.06
CA VAL A 444 7.74 -18.86 0.14
C VAL A 444 8.97 -19.66 -0.26
N ALA A 445 9.26 -20.73 0.47
CA ALA A 445 10.20 -21.78 0.09
C ALA A 445 9.47 -23.13 0.07
N ASP A 446 9.37 -23.74 -1.10
CA ASP A 446 8.75 -25.05 -1.31
C ASP A 446 9.82 -26.13 -1.53
N ILE A 447 9.65 -27.26 -0.85
CA ILE A 447 10.56 -28.42 -0.89
C ILE A 447 9.75 -29.65 -1.27
N ALA A 448 10.04 -30.21 -2.44
CA ALA A 448 9.31 -31.37 -2.99
C ALA A 448 9.46 -32.65 -2.15
N MET A 449 10.60 -32.82 -1.47
CA MET A 449 10.80 -33.87 -0.47
C MET A 449 11.91 -33.44 0.50
N LEU A 450 11.61 -33.43 1.80
CA LEU A 450 12.54 -33.12 2.89
C LEU A 450 12.69 -34.33 3.80
N GLU A 451 13.92 -34.79 3.99
CA GLU A 451 14.24 -35.97 4.78
C GLU A 451 14.00 -35.80 6.30
N PRO A 452 13.91 -36.90 7.07
CA PRO A 452 13.80 -36.86 8.53
C PRO A 452 15.02 -36.16 9.15
N GLY A 453 14.80 -35.18 10.01
CA GLY A 453 15.90 -34.41 10.58
C GLY A 453 15.50 -33.24 11.46
N VAL A 454 16.53 -32.52 11.91
CA VAL A 454 16.40 -31.28 12.68
C VAL A 454 17.15 -30.18 11.96
N TYR A 455 16.42 -29.19 11.51
CA TYR A 455 16.87 -28.09 10.66
C TYR A 455 16.84 -26.77 11.44
N THR A 456 17.59 -25.78 10.97
CA THR A 456 17.49 -24.40 11.43
C THR A 456 16.89 -23.57 10.31
N LEU A 457 15.72 -23.00 10.58
CA LEU A 457 15.04 -22.02 9.74
C LEU A 457 15.49 -20.62 10.15
N VAL A 458 15.84 -19.76 9.19
CA VAL A 458 16.24 -18.36 9.42
C VAL A 458 15.26 -17.43 8.71
N CYS A 459 14.70 -16.45 9.41
CA CYS A 459 13.80 -15.46 8.82
C CYS A 459 14.51 -14.10 8.81
N SER A 460 14.76 -13.53 7.63
CA SER A 460 15.62 -12.35 7.44
C SER A 460 14.97 -11.25 6.61
N THR A 461 15.42 -10.02 6.85
CA THR A 461 15.11 -8.82 6.05
C THR A 461 16.24 -8.51 5.07
N PHE A 462 15.96 -7.80 3.98
CA PHE A 462 16.99 -7.46 2.99
C PHE A 462 18.07 -6.56 3.58
N GLU A 463 17.69 -5.54 4.35
CA GLU A 463 18.64 -4.67 5.06
C GLU A 463 18.62 -4.96 6.56
N ALA A 464 19.76 -4.76 7.22
CA ALA A 464 19.83 -4.79 8.68
C ALA A 464 19.06 -3.61 9.29
N SER A 465 18.64 -3.74 10.54
CA SER A 465 17.82 -2.76 11.29
C SER A 465 16.39 -2.51 10.77
N GLN A 466 15.93 -3.18 9.70
CA GLN A 466 14.50 -3.14 9.30
C GLN A 466 13.63 -3.81 10.39
N LEU A 467 12.57 -3.13 10.84
CA LEU A 467 11.75 -3.53 12.00
C LEU A 467 10.31 -3.85 11.58
N GLY A 468 9.78 -5.01 11.99
CA GLY A 468 8.41 -5.43 11.70
C GLY A 468 8.06 -6.75 12.40
N ASN A 469 6.76 -7.05 12.50
CA ASN A 469 6.28 -8.33 12.99
C ASN A 469 6.08 -9.29 11.81
N PHE A 470 6.16 -10.58 12.07
CA PHE A 470 5.89 -11.60 11.05
C PHE A 470 5.22 -12.84 11.63
N SER A 471 4.58 -13.60 10.75
CA SER A 471 4.26 -15.00 10.96
C SER A 471 5.10 -15.86 10.03
N VAL A 472 5.58 -16.99 10.54
CA VAL A 472 6.13 -18.07 9.73
C VAL A 472 5.25 -19.30 9.87
N ARG A 473 4.69 -19.76 8.76
CA ARG A 473 3.87 -20.96 8.65
C ARG A 473 4.68 -22.05 7.95
N VAL A 474 4.68 -23.23 8.55
CA VAL A 474 5.25 -24.45 7.96
C VAL A 474 4.12 -25.43 7.68
N ALA A 475 4.04 -25.93 6.46
CA ALA A 475 3.00 -26.82 5.96
C ALA A 475 3.64 -28.11 5.41
N SER A 476 3.09 -29.28 5.74
CA SER A 476 3.64 -30.58 5.32
C SER A 476 2.62 -31.73 5.41
N MET A 477 2.99 -32.90 4.89
CA MET A 477 2.16 -34.11 4.94
C MET A 477 2.33 -34.92 6.24
N VAL A 478 3.19 -34.47 7.17
CA VAL A 478 3.48 -35.14 8.46
C VAL A 478 3.56 -34.14 9.62
N PRO A 479 3.30 -34.53 10.88
CA PRO A 479 3.39 -33.59 12.01
C PRO A 479 4.83 -33.10 12.28
N THR A 480 5.14 -31.89 11.81
CA THR A 480 6.38 -31.14 12.11
C THR A 480 6.27 -30.35 13.41
N THR A 481 7.41 -30.04 14.05
CA THR A 481 7.45 -29.08 15.17
C THR A 481 8.43 -27.94 14.88
N ILE A 482 7.98 -26.70 15.08
CA ILE A 482 8.79 -25.49 15.06
C ILE A 482 8.96 -24.95 16.48
N ALA A 483 10.14 -24.49 16.85
CA ALA A 483 10.41 -23.83 18.14
C ALA A 483 11.49 -22.75 17.99
N PRO A 484 11.41 -21.59 18.67
CA PRO A 484 12.43 -20.56 18.58
C PRO A 484 13.78 -21.05 19.11
N ILE A 485 14.85 -20.83 18.35
CA ILE A 485 16.22 -20.97 18.82
C ILE A 485 16.56 -19.69 19.60
N PRO A 486 16.98 -19.78 20.87
CA PRO A 486 17.31 -18.61 21.68
C PRO A 486 18.26 -17.66 20.95
N ALA A 487 18.12 -16.36 21.24
CA ALA A 487 19.08 -15.36 20.76
C ALA A 487 20.49 -15.72 21.25
N ASP A 488 21.49 -15.27 20.50
CA ASP A 488 22.87 -15.38 20.95
C ASP A 488 23.08 -14.64 22.29
N GLY A 489 23.81 -15.26 23.23
CA GLY A 489 23.92 -14.76 24.60
C GLY A 489 22.65 -14.82 25.46
N ALA A 490 21.55 -15.43 24.99
CA ALA A 490 20.31 -15.51 25.79
C ALA A 490 20.51 -16.31 27.09
N GLY A 491 20.27 -15.66 28.23
CA GLY A 491 20.52 -16.22 29.56
C GLY A 491 21.96 -16.06 30.06
N SER A 492 22.88 -15.53 29.24
CA SER A 492 24.23 -15.18 29.64
C SER A 492 24.29 -13.80 30.28
N LEU A 493 25.23 -13.61 31.20
CA LEU A 493 25.64 -12.32 31.73
C LEU A 493 26.60 -11.63 30.76
N LEU A 494 26.36 -10.34 30.56
CA LEU A 494 27.12 -9.45 29.68
C LEU A 494 28.08 -8.59 30.50
N THR A 495 29.38 -8.85 30.39
CA THR A 495 30.44 -7.94 30.88
C THR A 495 30.98 -7.15 29.69
N LYS A 496 30.64 -5.85 29.61
CA LYS A 496 31.25 -4.94 28.63
C LYS A 496 32.72 -4.72 28.93
N LEU A 497 33.55 -4.68 27.89
CA LEU A 497 34.95 -4.28 27.98
C LEU A 497 35.08 -2.75 27.91
N PRO A 498 36.15 -2.16 28.47
CA PRO A 498 36.54 -0.80 28.13
C PRO A 498 36.86 -0.70 26.64
N HIS A 499 36.59 0.45 26.04
CA HIS A 499 37.04 0.78 24.69
C HIS A 499 38.57 0.67 24.60
N VAL A 500 39.10 0.12 23.51
CA VAL A 500 40.52 0.20 23.17
C VAL A 500 40.68 0.94 21.85
N HIS A 501 41.64 1.86 21.81
CA HIS A 501 42.00 2.59 20.59
C HIS A 501 43.25 1.94 20.01
N LEU A 502 43.11 1.33 18.84
CA LEU A 502 44.23 0.83 18.05
C LEU A 502 44.77 1.98 17.19
N ALA A 503 46.02 2.34 17.36
CA ALA A 503 46.71 3.37 16.60
C ALA A 503 47.37 2.79 15.33
N GLU A 504 48.33 3.52 14.75
CA GLU A 504 49.03 3.10 13.54
C GLU A 504 50.15 2.09 13.84
N GLY A 505 49.91 0.83 13.47
CA GLY A 505 50.92 -0.23 13.46
C GLY A 505 50.39 -1.60 13.88
N ASP A 506 51.32 -2.53 14.06
CA ASP A 506 51.10 -3.82 14.70
C ASP A 506 51.09 -3.60 16.22
N GLU A 507 49.92 -3.55 16.84
CA GLU A 507 49.77 -3.31 18.28
C GLU A 507 49.26 -4.54 19.04
N ARG A 508 49.63 -4.62 20.31
CA ARG A 508 49.16 -5.63 21.24
C ARG A 508 48.64 -5.00 22.50
N PHE A 509 47.44 -5.40 22.90
CA PHE A 509 46.80 -4.98 24.14
C PHE A 509 46.32 -6.20 24.92
N ARG A 510 46.61 -6.24 26.21
CA ARG A 510 46.08 -7.26 27.12
C ARG A 510 45.17 -6.65 28.18
N LEU A 511 44.22 -7.43 28.67
CA LEU A 511 43.34 -7.06 29.77
C LEU A 511 43.19 -8.29 30.69
N PRO A 512 43.45 -8.17 32.01
CA PRO A 512 43.37 -9.31 32.92
C PRO A 512 41.90 -9.65 33.23
N VAL A 513 41.59 -10.95 33.27
CA VAL A 513 40.23 -11.50 33.43
C VAL A 513 40.19 -12.42 34.66
N ASN A 514 39.14 -12.31 35.49
CA ASN A 514 39.04 -13.06 36.74
C ASN A 514 37.58 -13.45 37.06
N VAL A 515 37.37 -14.64 37.64
CA VAL A 515 36.05 -15.21 37.96
C VAL A 515 36.04 -15.88 39.34
N SER A 516 34.86 -15.94 39.96
CA SER A 516 34.71 -16.41 41.35
C SER A 516 34.52 -17.93 41.48
N TRP A 517 34.00 -18.58 40.45
CA TRP A 517 33.84 -20.04 40.31
C TRP A 517 34.08 -20.43 38.83
N LEU A 518 34.01 -21.74 38.50
CA LEU A 518 34.17 -22.22 37.12
C LEU A 518 33.10 -21.56 36.22
N THR A 519 33.53 -20.80 35.22
CA THR A 519 32.66 -19.96 34.38
C THR A 519 32.91 -20.23 32.91
N ARG A 520 31.89 -20.59 32.13
CA ARG A 520 31.98 -20.68 30.66
C ARG A 520 31.71 -19.32 30.02
N ALA A 521 32.52 -18.94 29.04
CA ALA A 521 32.34 -17.68 28.33
C ALA A 521 32.78 -17.72 26.86
N SER A 522 32.42 -16.67 26.12
CA SER A 522 32.96 -16.33 24.80
C SER A 522 33.12 -14.81 24.68
N VAL A 523 34.17 -14.37 23.99
CA VAL A 523 34.47 -12.95 23.76
C VAL A 523 34.01 -12.54 22.37
N SER A 524 33.41 -11.35 22.25
CA SER A 524 33.10 -10.71 20.96
C SER A 524 33.67 -9.29 20.93
N LEU A 525 34.24 -8.90 19.80
CA LEU A 525 34.71 -7.55 19.50
C LEU A 525 34.00 -7.00 18.26
N HIS A 526 33.86 -5.68 18.17
CA HIS A 526 33.28 -4.99 17.04
C HIS A 526 33.86 -3.57 16.91
N SER A 527 34.12 -3.10 15.69
CA SER A 527 34.54 -1.72 15.46
C SER A 527 33.42 -0.73 15.76
N SER A 528 33.70 0.24 16.63
CA SER A 528 32.83 1.38 16.95
C SER A 528 33.05 2.52 15.95
N ALA A 529 32.89 2.21 14.66
CA ALA A 529 32.99 3.19 13.59
C ALA A 529 31.75 4.10 13.59
N THR A 530 31.89 5.33 14.10
CA THR A 530 30.82 6.32 14.03
C THR A 530 30.60 6.76 12.59
N SER A 531 29.48 6.34 12.00
CA SER A 531 29.06 6.71 10.65
C SER A 531 28.68 8.19 10.58
N GLN A 532 29.66 9.07 10.40
CA GLN A 532 29.41 10.48 10.12
C GLN A 532 28.68 10.64 8.78
N LEU A 533 27.41 11.02 8.88
CA LEU A 533 26.50 11.17 7.75
C LEU A 533 26.99 12.28 6.81
N GLY A 534 27.58 11.91 5.66
CA GLY A 534 27.94 12.84 4.59
C GLY A 534 29.36 12.72 4.01
N SER A 535 30.24 11.88 4.56
CA SER A 535 31.56 11.66 3.95
C SER A 535 31.49 10.67 2.78
N LYS A 536 32.29 10.91 1.72
CA LYS A 536 32.45 9.96 0.60
C LYS A 536 33.16 8.70 1.08
N MET A 537 32.93 7.58 0.39
CA MET A 537 33.57 6.28 0.66
C MET A 537 35.09 6.43 0.87
N GLN A 538 35.53 6.29 2.12
CA GLN A 538 36.95 6.12 2.43
C GLN A 538 37.40 4.70 2.01
N PRO A 539 38.68 4.50 1.67
CA PRO A 539 39.22 3.16 1.44
C PRO A 539 39.07 2.31 2.71
N PRO A 540 38.97 0.96 2.58
CA PRO A 540 38.95 0.08 3.74
C PRO A 540 40.24 0.24 4.55
N SER A 541 40.12 0.33 5.87
CA SER A 541 41.25 0.20 6.78
C SER A 541 41.90 -1.17 6.58
N SER A 542 43.20 -1.21 6.28
CA SER A 542 43.95 -2.47 6.11
C SER A 542 44.19 -3.21 7.44
N GLN A 543 43.86 -2.57 8.56
CA GLN A 543 44.09 -3.09 9.91
C GLN A 543 43.14 -4.26 10.21
N MET A 544 43.72 -5.46 10.34
CA MET A 544 43.02 -6.68 10.72
C MET A 544 43.30 -6.99 12.20
N VAL A 545 42.32 -7.59 12.87
CA VAL A 545 42.34 -7.80 14.33
C VAL A 545 42.13 -9.28 14.66
N ARG A 546 42.81 -9.77 15.70
CA ARG A 546 42.62 -11.09 16.29
C ARG A 546 42.44 -10.94 17.80
N VAL A 547 41.55 -11.73 18.40
CA VAL A 547 41.39 -11.83 19.85
C VAL A 547 41.66 -13.23 20.34
N SER A 548 42.51 -13.31 21.35
CA SER A 548 42.97 -14.54 22.00
C SER A 548 42.69 -14.46 23.50
N VAL A 549 42.52 -15.60 24.15
CA VAL A 549 42.41 -15.71 25.61
C VAL A 549 43.50 -16.67 26.08
N VAL A 550 44.33 -16.21 27.02
CA VAL A 550 45.63 -16.82 27.33
C VAL A 550 45.87 -16.93 28.84
N HIS A 551 46.32 -18.11 29.29
CA HIS A 551 46.93 -18.31 30.62
C HIS A 551 48.45 -18.11 30.53
N GLY A 552 49.11 -17.74 31.63
CA GLY A 552 50.55 -17.48 31.64
C GLY A 552 50.95 -16.26 30.80
N TRP A 553 52.24 -15.91 30.86
CA TRP A 553 52.81 -14.84 30.05
C TRP A 553 54.24 -15.18 29.61
N GLY A 554 54.67 -14.65 28.45
CA GLY A 554 55.97 -14.94 27.88
C GLY A 554 56.17 -16.45 27.60
N PRO A 555 57.23 -17.10 28.09
CA PRO A 555 57.51 -18.51 27.76
C PRO A 555 56.50 -19.50 28.36
N GLU A 556 55.66 -19.09 29.32
CA GLU A 556 54.61 -19.94 29.92
C GLU A 556 53.21 -19.66 29.33
N GLN A 557 53.12 -18.88 28.24
CA GLN A 557 51.84 -18.50 27.62
C GLN A 557 51.14 -19.70 26.95
N VAL A 558 49.87 -19.92 27.32
CA VAL A 558 49.00 -20.98 26.79
C VAL A 558 47.66 -20.39 26.36
N THR A 559 47.42 -20.33 25.06
CA THR A 559 46.14 -19.91 24.48
C THR A 559 45.07 -20.99 24.70
N ILE A 560 43.92 -20.58 25.26
CA ILE A 560 42.76 -21.45 25.48
C ILE A 560 41.60 -21.19 24.50
N ALA A 561 41.57 -20.01 23.88
CA ALA A 561 40.65 -19.66 22.81
C ALA A 561 41.27 -18.60 21.89
N VAL A 562 40.94 -18.65 20.60
CA VAL A 562 41.34 -17.64 19.60
C VAL A 562 40.24 -17.46 18.58
N SER A 563 40.02 -16.23 18.11
CA SER A 563 39.07 -15.91 17.05
C SER A 563 39.52 -16.37 15.67
N GLY A 564 38.59 -16.74 14.80
CA GLY A 564 38.86 -16.94 13.36
C GLY A 564 39.85 -18.04 13.04
N ASP A 565 39.81 -19.15 13.79
CA ASP A 565 40.70 -20.31 13.60
C ASP A 565 42.20 -19.95 13.56
N ASN A 566 42.56 -18.93 14.37
CA ASN A 566 43.90 -18.31 14.51
C ASN A 566 44.30 -17.30 13.42
N GLU A 567 43.45 -17.01 12.45
CA GLU A 567 43.65 -15.93 11.47
C GLU A 567 43.21 -14.55 12.00
N PHE A 568 43.71 -13.48 11.38
CA PHE A 568 43.27 -12.11 11.64
C PHE A 568 42.04 -11.78 10.78
N GLN A 569 41.08 -11.04 11.33
CA GLN A 569 39.78 -10.75 10.70
C GLN A 569 39.57 -9.26 10.52
N ASP A 570 38.68 -8.90 9.58
CA ASP A 570 38.24 -7.52 9.36
C ASP A 570 37.34 -7.06 10.53
N PRO A 571 37.72 -6.01 11.29
CA PRO A 571 36.99 -5.54 12.47
C PRO A 571 35.65 -4.86 12.16
N ARG A 572 35.29 -4.67 10.88
CA ARG A 572 33.93 -4.32 10.43
C ARG A 572 32.96 -5.49 10.58
N SER A 573 33.46 -6.71 10.71
CA SER A 573 32.70 -7.90 11.13
C SER A 573 32.81 -8.12 12.64
N THR A 574 31.85 -8.84 13.24
CA THR A 574 31.93 -9.21 14.66
C THR A 574 32.94 -10.33 14.87
N ILE A 575 34.13 -9.97 15.36
CA ILE A 575 35.22 -10.91 15.64
C ILE A 575 34.91 -11.62 16.96
N ARG A 576 34.91 -12.96 16.98
CA ARG A 576 34.50 -13.76 18.14
C ARG A 576 35.40 -14.96 18.41
N THR A 577 35.61 -15.29 19.69
CA THR A 577 36.25 -16.54 20.13
C THR A 577 35.24 -17.70 20.19
N PRO A 578 35.68 -18.97 20.07
CA PRO A 578 34.88 -20.09 20.56
C PRO A 578 34.58 -19.95 22.07
N GLN A 579 33.68 -20.79 22.58
CA GLN A 579 33.45 -20.88 24.03
C GLN A 579 34.64 -21.55 24.73
N PHE A 580 35.00 -21.05 25.90
CA PHE A 580 36.07 -21.57 26.76
C PHE A 580 35.66 -21.54 28.23
N ASP A 581 36.33 -22.36 29.04
CA ASP A 581 36.10 -22.47 30.48
C ASP A 581 37.19 -21.72 31.27
N MET A 582 36.76 -20.92 32.25
CA MET A 582 37.63 -20.13 33.12
C MET A 582 37.69 -20.75 34.52
N GLU A 583 38.87 -21.24 34.91
CA GLU A 583 39.10 -21.89 36.21
C GLU A 583 39.72 -20.93 37.26
N PRO A 584 39.00 -20.55 38.34
CA PRO A 584 39.56 -19.65 39.37
C PRO A 584 40.79 -20.18 40.11
N LYS A 585 41.05 -21.49 40.09
CA LYS A 585 42.28 -22.07 40.64
C LYS A 585 43.47 -21.80 39.73
N ARG A 586 43.29 -22.02 38.43
CA ARG A 586 44.30 -21.77 37.40
C ARG A 586 44.59 -20.28 37.22
N ILE A 587 43.54 -19.45 37.16
CA ILE A 587 43.65 -17.98 37.07
C ILE A 587 44.47 -17.40 38.22
N ARG A 588 44.31 -17.92 39.46
CA ARG A 588 45.10 -17.48 40.62
C ARG A 588 46.55 -17.97 40.66
N LYS A 589 46.93 -18.94 39.81
CA LYS A 589 48.30 -19.47 39.71
C LYS A 589 49.02 -18.89 38.50
N ASP A 590 48.40 -18.99 37.32
CA ASP A 590 48.99 -18.71 36.02
C ASP A 590 48.61 -17.32 35.48
N GLY A 591 47.66 -16.63 36.11
CA GLY A 591 46.96 -15.48 35.52
C GLY A 591 46.04 -15.88 34.37
N LEU A 592 45.26 -14.92 33.87
CA LEU A 592 44.44 -15.05 32.66
C LEU A 592 44.24 -13.68 32.04
N TRP A 593 44.51 -13.57 30.74
CA TRP A 593 44.38 -12.34 29.98
C TRP A 593 43.56 -12.57 28.72
N MET A 594 42.74 -11.59 28.38
CA MET A 594 42.34 -11.36 27.01
C MET A 594 43.48 -10.62 26.31
N LEU A 595 43.82 -11.03 25.09
CA LEU A 595 44.85 -10.42 24.24
C LEU A 595 44.20 -10.02 22.92
N ILE A 596 44.29 -8.75 22.57
CA ILE A 596 43.95 -8.20 21.26
C ILE A 596 45.28 -7.95 20.52
N GLU A 597 45.35 -8.43 19.29
CA GLU A 597 46.46 -8.19 18.37
C GLU A 597 45.91 -7.54 17.10
N SER A 598 46.55 -6.46 16.64
CA SER A 598 46.30 -5.85 15.34
C SER A 598 47.50 -6.04 14.42
N ILE A 599 47.23 -6.11 13.11
CA ILE A 599 48.24 -6.02 12.05
C ILE A 599 47.73 -5.15 10.91
N GLY A 600 48.60 -4.41 10.24
CA GLY A 600 48.25 -3.63 9.03
C GLY A 600 48.80 -2.20 9.03
N SER A 601 48.64 -1.50 7.91
CA SER A 601 49.31 -0.21 7.64
C SER A 601 48.36 0.97 7.43
N HIS A 602 48.72 2.09 8.09
CA HIS A 602 48.28 3.46 7.84
C HIS A 602 46.77 3.66 7.55
N GLY A 603 45.98 3.66 8.62
CA GLY A 603 44.57 4.02 8.62
C GLY A 603 44.23 4.96 9.78
N VAL A 604 42.99 5.46 9.82
CA VAL A 604 42.48 6.23 10.97
C VAL A 604 42.41 5.32 12.20
N ALA A 605 42.87 5.81 13.35
CA ALA A 605 42.89 5.05 14.62
C ALA A 605 41.52 4.43 14.93
N LEU A 606 41.53 3.12 15.17
CA LEU A 606 40.33 2.29 15.22
C LEU A 606 39.88 2.10 16.67
N THR A 607 38.65 2.50 17.00
CA THR A 607 38.06 2.20 18.31
C THR A 607 37.38 0.83 18.25
N ILE A 608 37.89 -0.10 19.04
CA ILE A 608 37.30 -1.43 19.22
C ILE A 608 36.50 -1.46 20.52
N ASP A 609 35.23 -1.82 20.37
CA ASP A 609 34.32 -2.14 21.47
C ASP A 609 34.24 -3.66 21.63
N GLY A 610 33.84 -4.14 22.80
CA GLY A 610 33.75 -5.58 23.02
C GLY A 610 33.04 -5.99 24.29
N GLU A 611 32.78 -7.29 24.37
CA GLU A 611 31.95 -7.90 25.38
C GLU A 611 32.35 -9.35 25.66
N ILE A 612 32.23 -9.74 26.93
CA ILE A 612 32.28 -11.12 27.39
C ILE A 612 30.85 -11.56 27.69
N LEU A 613 30.37 -12.56 26.95
CA LEU A 613 29.14 -13.30 27.27
C LEU A 613 29.54 -14.50 28.11
N SER A 614 28.91 -14.67 29.27
CA SER A 614 29.35 -15.61 30.31
C SER A 614 28.17 -16.24 31.05
N ASP A 615 28.33 -17.43 31.62
CA ASP A 615 27.33 -18.05 32.50
C ASP A 615 27.34 -17.46 33.94
N SER A 616 28.31 -16.62 34.29
CA SER A 616 28.53 -16.11 35.64
C SER A 616 29.43 -14.85 35.68
N PRO A 617 29.35 -14.00 36.74
CA PRO A 617 29.93 -12.66 36.72
C PRO A 617 31.46 -12.62 36.53
N VAL A 618 31.90 -12.12 35.37
CA VAL A 618 33.31 -11.91 35.04
C VAL A 618 33.78 -10.53 35.52
N ARG A 619 34.92 -10.50 36.21
CA ARG A 619 35.65 -9.27 36.58
C ARG A 619 36.79 -9.04 35.60
N ILE A 620 37.02 -7.79 35.24
CA ILE A 620 38.05 -7.36 34.29
C ILE A 620 38.87 -6.20 34.86
N GLY A 621 40.12 -6.08 34.42
CA GLY A 621 40.96 -4.91 34.65
C GLY A 621 40.90 -3.88 33.50
N SER A 622 41.92 -3.03 33.44
CA SER A 622 42.15 -2.10 32.33
C SER A 622 42.90 -2.78 31.17
N TRP A 623 42.91 -2.13 30.01
CA TRP A 623 43.85 -2.47 28.93
C TRP A 623 45.27 -2.01 29.27
N GLU A 624 46.24 -2.86 28.97
CA GLU A 624 47.68 -2.62 29.03
C GLU A 624 48.27 -2.87 27.64
N SER A 625 49.12 -1.98 27.13
CA SER A 625 49.92 -2.24 25.92
C SER A 625 51.08 -3.21 26.25
N VAL A 626 51.57 -3.93 25.24
CA VAL A 626 52.39 -5.16 25.37
C VAL A 626 53.64 -5.13 24.49
#